data_AF-A0A3C0V3W7-F1
#
_entry.id   AF-A0A3C0V3W7-F1
#
_cell.length_a   1.000
_cell.length_b   1.000
_cell.length_c   1.000
_cell.angle_alpha   90.00
_cell.angle_beta   90.00
_cell.angle_gamma   90.00
#
_symmetry.space_group_name_H-M   'P 1'
#
loop_
_entity.id
_entity.type
_entity.pdbx_description
1 polymer ?
#
loop_
_entity_poly.entity_id
_entity_poly.type
_entity_poly.pdbx_seq_one_letter_code
_entity_poly.pdbx_strand_id
1 'polypeptide(L)' 'MRTTLNIEDELRDKAAKLTGVKEKTALVRAGLESLIARESARRLAVLGGTEKKLKAIPRRRARGKGI' A
#
# COMPACT_ATOMS: atom_id res chain seq x y z
N MET A 1 7.45 3.71 22.23
CA MET A 1 8.80 3.19 22.52
C MET A 1 9.81 4.15 21.91
N ARG A 2 10.90 4.47 22.63
CA ARG A 2 12.02 5.24 22.07
C ARG A 2 13.12 4.27 21.65
N THR A 3 13.52 4.34 20.39
CA THR A 3 14.51 3.43 19.80
C THR A 3 15.44 4.24 18.90
N THR A 4 16.74 3.93 18.93
CA THR A 4 17.74 4.55 18.05
C THR A 4 17.98 3.64 16.87
N LEU A 5 17.88 4.18 15.65
CA LEU A 5 18.08 3.47 14.40
C LEU A 5 19.08 4.26 13.55
N ASN A 6 20.12 3.59 13.06
CA ASN A 6 21.04 4.16 12.09
C ASN A 6 20.45 3.98 10.69
N ILE A 7 20.13 5.10 10.04
CA ILE A 7 19.57 5.14 8.68
C ILE A 7 20.42 6.14 7.90
N GLU A 8 20.74 5.79 6.65
CA GLU A 8 21.45 6.68 5.74
C GLU A 8 20.64 7.96 5.48
N ASP A 9 21.26 9.12 5.72
CA ASP A 9 20.56 10.41 5.68
C ASP A 9 20.04 10.74 4.27
N GLU A 10 20.79 10.37 3.23
CA GLU A 10 20.37 10.57 1.84
C GLU A 10 19.07 9.83 1.52
N LEU A 11 18.95 8.57 1.99
CA LEU A 11 17.76 7.76 1.81
C LEU A 11 16.56 8.38 2.54
N ARG A 12 16.77 8.79 3.79
CA ARG A 12 15.75 9.43 4.63
C ARG A 12 15.27 10.74 4.01
N ASP A 13 16.18 11.58 3.55
CA ASP A 13 15.87 12.88 2.97
C ASP A 13 15.17 12.75 1.62
N LYS A 14 15.59 11.77 0.80
CA LYS A 14 14.89 11.44 -0.44
C LYS A 14 13.46 10.97 -0.16
N ALA A 15 13.26 10.09 0.81
CA ALA A 15 11.94 9.63 1.20
C ALA A 15 11.07 10.77 1.75
N ALA A 16 11.62 11.65 2.60
CA ALA A 16 10.92 12.84 3.10
C ALA A 16 10.50 13.80 1.97
N LYS A 17 11.38 14.06 1.01
CA LYS A 17 11.09 14.90 -0.16
C LYS A 17 9.98 14.32 -1.04
N LEU A 18 10.01 13.01 -1.30
CA LEU A 18 9.04 12.34 -2.18
C LEU A 18 7.68 12.16 -1.52
N THR A 19 7.65 11.88 -0.21
CA THR A 19 6.39 11.61 0.52
C THR A 19 5.79 12.85 1.18
N GLY A 20 6.58 13.92 1.33
CA GLY A 20 6.18 15.13 2.06
C GLY A 20 6.18 14.97 3.59
N VAL A 21 6.55 13.79 4.12
CA VAL A 21 6.54 13.52 5.57
C VAL A 21 7.79 14.12 6.21
N LYS A 22 7.58 15.10 7.11
CA LYS A 22 8.65 15.85 7.77
C LYS A 22 9.14 15.24 9.08
N GLU A 23 8.27 14.54 9.79
CA GLU A 23 8.60 13.93 11.07
C GLU A 23 9.32 12.58 10.84
N LYS A 24 10.52 12.42 11.42
CA LYS A 24 11.37 11.22 11.23
C LYS A 24 10.64 9.93 11.60
N THR A 25 9.93 9.94 12.73
CA THR A 25 9.19 8.80 13.26
C THR A 25 7.99 8.45 12.39
N ALA A 26 7.19 9.43 11.94
CA ALA A 26 6.14 9.18 10.95
C ALA A 26 6.68 8.59 9.65
N LEU A 27 7.83 9.08 9.16
CA LEU A 27 8.42 8.58 7.91
C LEU A 27 8.82 7.11 8.02
N VAL A 28 9.46 6.73 9.13
CA VAL A 28 9.84 5.34 9.39
C VAL A 28 8.61 4.44 9.55
N ARG A 29 7.60 4.88 10.33
CA ARG A 29 6.34 4.16 10.49
C ARG A 29 5.64 3.95 9.15
N ALA A 30 5.51 5.00 8.34
CA ALA A 30 4.90 4.94 7.03
C ALA A 30 5.65 3.98 6.09
N GLY A 31 6.98 3.93 6.18
CA GLY A 31 7.79 2.96 5.44
C GLY A 31 7.47 1.51 5.81
N LEU A 32 7.35 1.21 7.10
CA LEU A 32 6.97 -0.13 7.58
C LEU A 32 5.54 -0.50 7.15
N GLU A 33 4.59 0.41 7.32
CA GLU A 33 3.20 0.22 6.91
C GLU A 33 3.11 -0.03 5.38
N SER A 34 3.91 0.68 4.59
CA SER A 34 3.98 0.49 3.13
C SER A 34 4.51 -0.89 2.74
N LEU A 35 5.53 -1.42 3.45
CA LEU A 35 6.04 -2.76 3.21
C LEU A 35 5.01 -3.84 3.56
N ILE A 36 4.31 -3.68 4.68
CA ILE A 36 3.23 -4.58 5.10
C ILE A 36 2.10 -4.56 4.06
N ALA A 37 1.67 -3.37 3.63
CA ALA A 37 0.62 -3.22 2.63
C ALA A 37 1.00 -3.89 1.30
N ARG A 38 2.25 -3.70 0.84
CA ARG A 38 2.76 -4.32 -0.40
C ARG A 38 2.73 -5.84 -0.33
N GLU A 39 3.18 -6.42 0.77
CA GLU A 39 3.22 -7.87 0.93
C GLU A 39 1.81 -8.45 1.13
N SER A 40 0.95 -7.75 1.88
CA SER A 40 -0.47 -8.08 2.01
C SER A 40 -1.17 -8.10 0.66
N ALA A 41 -0.95 -7.07 -0.18
CA ALA A 41 -1.49 -7.00 -1.53
C ALA A 41 -1.01 -8.17 -2.40
N ARG A 42 0.28 -8.54 -2.33
CA ARG A 42 0.82 -9.71 -3.03
C ARG A 42 0.10 -11.00 -2.61
N ARG A 43 -0.04 -11.22 -1.30
CA ARG A 43 -0.70 -12.42 -0.77
C ARG A 43 -2.17 -12.47 -1.17
N LEU A 44 -2.88 -11.35 -1.08
CA LEU A 44 -4.29 -11.25 -1.50
C LEU A 44 -4.45 -11.51 -3.00
N ALA A 45 -3.53 -11.02 -3.84
CA ALA A 45 -3.58 -11.30 -5.28
C ALA A 45 -3.46 -12.80 -5.59
N VAL A 46 -2.63 -13.54 -4.84
CA VAL A 46 -2.51 -15.00 -4.96
C VAL A 46 -3.79 -15.73 -4.54
N LEU A 47 -4.53 -15.19 -3.56
CA LEU A 47 -5.84 -15.72 -3.15
C LEU A 47 -6.98 -15.35 -4.11
N GLY A 48 -6.73 -14.50 -5.12
CA GLY A 48 -7.73 -14.14 -6.12
C GLY A 48 -8.29 -15.36 -6.82
N GLY A 49 -9.59 -15.64 -6.64
CA GLY A 49 -10.27 -16.76 -7.28
C GLY A 49 -10.13 -18.11 -6.57
N THR A 50 -9.47 -18.19 -5.41
CA THR A 50 -9.37 -19.44 -4.64
C THR A 50 -10.63 -19.74 -3.82
N GLU A 51 -11.52 -18.77 -3.64
CA GLU A 51 -12.75 -18.94 -2.88
C GLU A 51 -13.84 -19.65 -3.72
N LYS A 52 -13.95 -20.98 -3.54
CA LYS A 52 -14.84 -21.85 -4.32
C LYS A 52 -16.32 -21.45 -4.31
N LYS A 53 -16.79 -20.83 -3.22
CA LYS A 53 -18.21 -20.45 -3.04
C LYS A 53 -18.49 -19.00 -3.45
N LEU A 54 -17.48 -18.26 -3.90
CA LEU A 54 -17.65 -16.85 -4.27
C LEU A 54 -18.46 -16.75 -5.57
N LYS A 55 -19.66 -16.16 -5.48
CA LYS A 55 -20.49 -15.88 -6.66
C LYS A 55 -20.01 -14.58 -7.32
N ALA A 56 -19.92 -14.57 -8.65
CA ALA A 56 -19.57 -13.37 -9.39
C ALA A 56 -20.61 -12.26 -9.14
N ILE A 57 -20.17 -11.11 -8.64
CA ILE A 57 -21.05 -9.95 -8.45
C ILE A 57 -21.38 -9.36 -9.84
N PRO A 58 -22.66 -9.11 -10.18
CA PRO A 58 -23.03 -8.51 -11.45
C PRO A 58 -22.31 -7.17 -11.65
N ARG A 59 -21.57 -7.03 -12.75
CA ARG A 59 -20.96 -5.74 -13.11
C ARG A 59 -22.06 -4.75 -13.52
N ARG A 60 -22.16 -3.62 -12.83
CA ARG A 60 -23.06 -2.51 -13.23
C ARG A 60 -22.56 -1.94 -14.56
N ARG A 61 -23.19 -2.31 -15.67
CA ARG A 61 -22.94 -1.66 -16.97
C ARG A 61 -23.54 -0.26 -16.88
N ALA A 62 -22.72 0.78 -17.07
CA ALA A 62 -23.25 2.09 -17.39
C ALA A 62 -24.11 1.93 -18.65
N ARG A 63 -25.34 2.45 -18.64
CA ARG A 63 -26.19 2.46 -19.84
C ARG A 63 -25.36 3.09 -20.96
N GLY A 64 -25.05 2.30 -21.99
CA GLY A 64 -24.37 2.80 -23.17
C GLY A 64 -25.16 4.00 -23.67
N LYS A 65 -24.49 5.13 -23.85
CA LYS A 65 -25.05 6.27 -24.56
C LYS A 65 -25.28 5.77 -25.98
N GLY A 66 -26.53 5.45 -26.29
CA GLY A 66 -26.96 5.11 -27.64
C GLY A 66 -26.63 6.26 -28.57
N ILE A 67 -26.22 5.87 -29.78
CA ILE A 67 -25.98 6.68 -30.98
C ILE A 67 -27.21 7.53 -31.27
#